data_AF-A0AAW2WNM3-F1
#
_entry.id   AF-A0AAW2WNM3-F1
#
_cell.length_a   1.000
_cell.length_b   1.000
_cell.length_c   1.000
_cell.angle_alpha   90.00
_cell.angle_beta   90.00
_cell.angle_gamma   90.00
#
_symmetry.space_group_name_H-M   'P 1'
#
loop_
_entity.id
_entity.type
_entity.pdbx_description
1 polymer ?
#
loop_
_entity_poly.entity_id
_entity_poly.type
_entity_poly.pdbx_seq_one_letter_code
_entity_poly.pdbx_strand_id
1 'polypeptide(L)'
;MAEFIGVPFSTEEEKRGGVEEIAELCSMKNLKSLNVNKKGNWNGIIENSSFYRKGEVGDWRNHLSPSMADRVDKLLEEKLSGSGLTFKNYIKT
;
A
#
# COMPACT_ATOMS: atom_id res chain seq x y z
N MET A 1 6.69 -2.37 13.51
CA MET A 1 5.40 -1.73 13.90
C MET A 1 4.95 -2.18 15.28
N ALA A 2 4.78 -3.49 15.52
CA ALA A 2 4.34 -4.03 16.81
C ALA A 2 5.19 -3.55 18.01
N GLU A 3 6.51 -3.62 17.88
CA GLU A 3 7.45 -3.05 18.87
C GLU A 3 7.26 -1.54 19.07
N PHE A 4 7.14 -0.78 17.98
CA PHE A 4 6.97 0.68 18.03
C PHE A 4 5.70 1.12 18.77
N ILE A 5 4.62 0.33 18.68
CA ILE A 5 3.37 0.59 19.41
C ILE A 5 3.37 0.00 20.83
N GLY A 6 4.48 -0.55 21.30
CA GLY A 6 4.65 -1.10 22.64
C GLY A 6 4.06 -2.51 22.83
N VAL A 7 3.78 -3.23 21.75
CA VAL A 7 3.22 -4.59 21.77
C VAL A 7 4.09 -5.50 20.90
N PRO A 8 5.36 -5.73 21.24
CA PRO A 8 6.25 -6.58 20.45
C PRO A 8 5.77 -8.03 20.45
N PHE A 9 6.08 -8.76 19.38
CA PHE A 9 5.89 -10.20 19.34
C PHE A 9 6.86 -10.87 20.30
N SER A 10 6.40 -11.91 20.99
CA SER A 10 7.27 -12.84 21.70
C SER A 10 7.98 -13.76 20.70
N THR A 11 9.14 -14.29 21.10
CA THR A 11 9.89 -15.28 20.31
C THR A 11 9.04 -16.50 19.94
N GLU A 12 8.10 -16.90 20.79
CA GLU A 12 7.22 -18.04 20.52
C GLU A 12 6.13 -17.70 19.49
N GLU A 13 5.61 -16.48 19.49
CA GLU A 13 4.68 -16.02 18.44
C GLU A 13 5.38 -15.92 17.09
N GLU A 14 6.61 -15.40 17.05
CA GLU A 14 7.42 -15.35 15.83
C GLU A 14 7.71 -16.76 15.29
N LYS A 15 8.13 -17.70 16.16
CA LYS A 15 8.37 -19.10 15.74
C LYS A 15 7.12 -19.80 15.23
N ARG A 16 5.94 -19.41 15.70
CA ARG A 16 4.65 -19.92 15.23
C ARG A 16 4.18 -19.26 13.93
N GLY A 17 4.93 -18.27 13.41
CA GLY A 17 4.59 -17.56 12.19
C GLY A 17 3.56 -16.44 12.38
N GLY A 18 3.38 -15.93 13.62
CA GLY A 18 2.36 -14.92 13.91
C GLY A 18 2.51 -13.63 13.10
N VAL A 19 3.73 -13.27 12.72
CA VAL A 19 4.00 -12.12 11.85
C VAL A 19 3.44 -12.37 10.45
N GLU A 20 3.71 -13.54 9.88
CA GLU A 20 3.24 -13.96 8.56
C GLU A 20 1.71 -14.13 8.54
N GLU A 21 1.13 -14.68 9.59
CA GLU A 21 -0.33 -14.82 9.74
C GLU A 21 -1.02 -13.46 9.72
N ILE A 22 -0.49 -12.48 10.46
CA ILE A 22 -1.02 -11.11 10.47
C ILE A 22 -0.81 -10.44 9.11
N ALA A 23 0.35 -10.62 8.49
CA ALA A 23 0.63 -10.09 7.16
C ALA A 23 -0.34 -10.65 6.10
N GLU A 24 -0.63 -11.96 6.14
CA GLU A 24 -1.60 -12.59 5.22
C GLU A 24 -3.02 -12.13 5.52
N LEU A 25 -3.42 -12.05 6.79
CA LEU A 25 -4.72 -11.54 7.22
C LEU A 25 -4.95 -10.11 6.72
N CYS A 26 -3.93 -9.24 6.83
CA CYS A 26 -3.97 -7.86 6.38
C CYS A 26 -3.59 -7.68 4.90
N SER A 27 -3.33 -8.75 4.16
CA SER A 27 -2.91 -8.64 2.77
C SER A 27 -4.01 -8.03 1.90
N MET A 28 -3.62 -7.28 0.87
CA MET A 28 -4.57 -6.71 -0.10
C MET A 28 -5.45 -7.80 -0.72
N LYS A 29 -4.86 -8.96 -1.04
CA LYS A 29 -5.56 -10.12 -1.59
C LYS A 29 -6.65 -10.62 -0.63
N ASN A 30 -6.30 -10.86 0.64
CA ASN A 30 -7.25 -11.34 1.63
C ASN A 30 -8.34 -10.32 1.90
N LEU A 31 -7.98 -9.08 2.24
CA LEU A 31 -8.94 -8.04 2.59
C LEU A 31 -9.91 -7.74 1.44
N LYS A 32 -9.42 -7.65 0.19
CA LYS A 32 -10.27 -7.47 -1.00
C LYS A 32 -11.24 -8.63 -1.22
N SER A 33 -10.90 -9.83 -0.77
CA SER A 33 -11.73 -11.02 -0.96
C SER A 33 -12.92 -11.12 0.00
N LEU A 34 -12.84 -10.46 1.17
CA LEU A 34 -13.85 -10.53 2.23
C LEU A 34 -15.18 -9.91 1.79
N ASN A 35 -16.30 -10.57 2.13
CA ASN A 35 -17.64 -10.13 1.72
C ASN A 35 -17.98 -8.73 2.24
N VAL A 36 -17.54 -8.39 3.45
CA VAL A 36 -17.72 -7.05 4.05
C VAL A 36 -17.04 -5.94 3.24
N ASN A 37 -15.96 -6.25 2.52
CA ASN A 37 -15.22 -5.31 1.68
C ASN A 37 -15.69 -5.33 0.22
N LYS A 38 -16.54 -6.31 -0.17
CA LYS A 38 -17.13 -6.39 -1.52
C LYS A 38 -18.55 -5.82 -1.57
N LYS A 39 -19.29 -5.89 -0.47
CA LYS A 39 -20.70 -5.53 -0.39
C LYS A 39 -20.94 -4.47 0.68
N GLY A 40 -22.02 -3.72 0.52
CA GLY A 40 -22.37 -2.61 1.40
C GLY A 40 -21.72 -1.30 0.94
N ASN A 41 -21.97 -0.26 1.70
CA ASN A 41 -21.42 1.06 1.43
C ASN A 41 -21.02 1.76 2.73
N TRP A 42 -20.05 2.66 2.60
CA TRP A 42 -19.67 3.61 3.61
C TRP A 42 -20.62 4.81 3.54
N ASN A 43 -21.35 5.04 4.63
CA ASN A 43 -22.30 6.16 4.80
C ASN A 43 -23.37 6.27 3.69
N GLY A 44 -23.73 5.19 3.00
CA GLY A 44 -24.69 5.25 1.90
C GLY A 44 -24.12 5.73 0.55
N ILE A 45 -22.84 6.10 0.50
CA ILE A 45 -22.28 6.86 -0.65
C ILE A 45 -21.22 6.06 -1.40
N ILE A 46 -20.26 5.46 -0.69
CA ILE A 46 -19.10 4.81 -1.32
C ILE A 46 -19.24 3.31 -1.15
N GLU A 47 -19.34 2.56 -2.25
CA GLU A 47 -19.32 1.10 -2.17
C GLU A 47 -18.03 0.61 -1.52
N ASN A 48 -18.13 -0.37 -0.61
CA ASN A 48 -16.96 -0.88 0.10
C ASN A 48 -15.88 -1.44 -0.86
N SER A 49 -16.32 -1.98 -1.99
CA SER A 49 -15.46 -2.49 -3.08
C SER A 49 -14.50 -1.44 -3.63
N SER A 50 -14.86 -0.15 -3.55
CA SER A 50 -14.08 0.97 -4.09
C SER A 50 -12.77 1.20 -3.32
N PHE A 51 -12.68 0.78 -2.06
CA PHE A 51 -11.47 0.94 -1.25
C PHE A 51 -10.35 -0.05 -1.62
N TYR A 52 -10.67 -1.15 -2.32
CA TYR A 52 -9.73 -2.23 -2.64
C TYR A 52 -9.56 -2.42 -4.16
N ARG A 53 -8.73 -1.56 -4.77
CA ARG A 53 -8.42 -1.56 -6.22
C ARG A 53 -7.35 -2.62 -6.59
N LYS A 54 -6.36 -2.29 -7.44
CA LYS A 54 -5.32 -3.25 -7.87
C LYS A 54 -4.31 -3.55 -6.77
N GLY A 55 -3.90 -2.54 -5.99
CA GLY A 55 -2.87 -2.69 -4.96
C GLY A 55 -1.48 -2.99 -5.53
N GLU A 56 -1.19 -2.52 -6.74
CA GLU A 56 0.03 -2.80 -7.49
C GLU A 56 0.89 -1.54 -7.63
N VAL A 57 2.21 -1.73 -7.61
CA VAL A 57 3.18 -0.66 -7.88
C VAL A 57 3.31 -0.46 -9.40
N GLY A 58 3.28 0.79 -9.85
CA GLY A 58 3.54 1.15 -11.26
C GLY A 58 2.30 1.29 -12.15
N ASP A 59 1.10 1.06 -11.63
CA ASP A 59 -0.15 1.16 -12.39
C ASP A 59 -0.45 2.59 -12.91
N TRP A 60 0.26 3.61 -12.40
CA TRP A 60 0.20 4.98 -12.92
C TRP A 60 0.51 5.06 -14.43
N ARG A 61 1.31 4.14 -14.97
CA ARG A 61 1.65 4.07 -16.41
C ARG A 61 0.45 3.85 -17.31
N ASN A 62 -0.63 3.26 -16.78
CA ASN A 62 -1.88 3.05 -17.51
C ASN A 62 -2.76 4.31 -17.57
N HIS A 63 -2.39 5.36 -16.83
CA HIS A 63 -3.23 6.54 -16.63
C HIS A 63 -2.52 7.86 -16.95
N LEU A 64 -1.19 7.92 -16.81
CA LEU A 64 -0.39 9.13 -17.07
C LEU A 64 0.37 9.00 -18.39
N SER A 65 0.42 10.11 -19.13
CA SER A 65 1.37 10.23 -20.25
C SER A 65 2.81 10.28 -19.72
N PRO A 66 3.82 9.96 -20.56
CA PRO A 66 5.21 10.12 -20.18
C PRO A 66 5.57 11.53 -19.70
N SER A 67 5.00 12.57 -20.32
CA SER A 67 5.23 13.97 -19.92
C SER A 67 4.61 14.32 -18.56
N MET A 68 3.45 13.75 -18.23
CA MET A 68 2.84 13.92 -16.90
C MET A 68 3.69 13.26 -15.82
N ALA A 69 4.20 12.05 -16.09
CA ALA A 69 5.05 11.33 -15.16
C ALA A 69 6.38 12.07 -14.91
N ASP A 70 7.07 12.50 -15.97
CA ASP A 70 8.31 13.30 -15.86
C ASP A 70 8.10 14.59 -15.05
N ARG A 71 6.95 15.26 -15.22
CA ARG A 71 6.61 16.43 -14.42
C ARG A 71 6.46 16.11 -12.93
N VAL A 72 5.84 14.96 -12.59
CA VAL A 72 5.70 14.52 -11.20
C VAL A 72 7.05 14.14 -10.60
N ASP A 73 7.89 13.42 -11.36
CA ASP A 73 9.22 13.00 -10.91
C ASP A 73 10.11 14.20 -10.57
N LYS A 74 10.14 15.22 -11.45
CA LYS A 74 10.87 16.47 -11.21
C LYS A 74 10.36 17.23 -9.99
N LEU A 75 9.04 17.28 -9.81
CA LEU A 75 8.44 17.94 -8.63
C LEU A 75 8.82 17.22 -7.33
N LEU A 76 8.83 15.89 -7.34
CA LEU A 76 9.25 15.09 -6.17
C LEU A 76 10.72 15.32 -5.85
N GLU A 77 11.60 15.32 -6.86
CA GLU A 77 13.02 15.62 -6.67
C GLU A 77 13.23 17.00 -6.07
N GLU A 78 12.58 18.04 -6.61
CA GLU A 78 12.67 19.40 -6.08
C GLU A 78 12.19 19.49 -4.62
N LYS A 79 11.03 18.90 -4.29
CA LYS A 79 10.43 19.04 -2.96
C LYS A 79 11.06 18.14 -1.89
N LEU A 80 11.67 17.03 -2.29
CA LEU A 80 12.31 16.09 -1.37
C LEU A 80 13.83 16.30 -1.28
N SER A 81 14.41 17.17 -2.13
CA SER A 81 15.82 17.51 -2.07
C SER A 81 16.24 17.95 -0.68
N GLY A 82 17.34 17.36 -0.18
CA GLY A 82 17.87 17.63 1.17
C GLY A 82 17.11 16.97 2.33
N SER A 83 15.97 16.32 2.11
CA SER A 83 15.22 15.64 3.17
C SER A 83 15.78 14.26 3.56
N GLY A 84 16.66 13.70 2.72
CA GLY A 84 17.12 12.31 2.84
C GLY A 84 16.12 11.26 2.35
N LEU A 85 14.92 11.67 1.92
CA LEU A 85 13.92 10.79 1.33
C LEU A 85 14.24 10.52 -0.14
N THR A 86 14.34 9.24 -0.50
CA THR A 86 14.51 8.79 -1.89
C THR A 86 13.53 7.67 -2.19
N PHE A 87 12.88 7.72 -3.35
CA PHE A 87 12.02 6.64 -3.82
C PHE A 87 12.78 5.76 -4.80
N LYS A 88 12.58 4.44 -4.72
CA LYS A 88 13.07 3.53 -5.76
C LYS A 88 12.24 3.79 -7.01
N ASN A 89 12.87 4.31 -8.05
CA ASN A 89 12.21 4.47 -9.34
C ASN A 89 11.93 3.09 -9.93
N TYR A 90 10.65 2.70 -9.98
CA TYR A 90 10.18 1.52 -10.72
C TYR A 90 10.13 1.79 -12.24
N ILE A 91 11.01 2.67 -12.71
CA ILE A 91 11.23 2.98 -14.11
C ILE A 91 12.35 2.08 -14.59
N LYS A 92 12.00 0.81 -14.84
CA LYS A 92 12.69 0.04 -15.86
C LYS A 92 12.30 0.67 -17.20
N THR A 93 13.24 1.41 -17.79
CA THR A 93 13.42 1.44 -19.25
C THR A 93 13.69 0.02 -19.75
#